data_AF-A0A1J5AKC1-F1
#
_entry.id   AF-A0A1J5AKC1-F1
#
_cell.length_a   1.000
_cell.length_b   1.000
_cell.length_c   1.000
_cell.angle_alpha   90.00
_cell.angle_beta   90.00
_cell.angle_gamma   90.00
#
_symmetry.space_group_name_H-M   'P 1'
#
loop_
_entity.id
_entity.type
_entity.pdbx_description
1 polymer ?
#
loop_
_entity_poly.entity_id
_entity_poly.type
_entity_poly.pdbx_seq_one_letter_code
_entity_poly.pdbx_strand_id
1 'polypeptide(L)'
;MKEITLKPLLEKAREFFFKSGVENVSIEEFCANEGITEEEFHKYFKDKKDLVDKFLENERECFEIIFDEYDFEGMNAIDILLIVSKEVSKRFRSVNPSITYDIKNVYPDIYLKHIETKRDFIFGKIKINLEKGISQGIYRNDVSIELMARGYISKLLDIHDPNHFMPQAFSFAMLFDIM
;
A
#
# COMPACT_ATOMS: atom_id res chain seq x y z
N MET A 1 30.55 -8.15 6.56
CA MET A 1 29.17 -7.90 7.04
C MET A 1 28.42 -7.26 5.90
N LYS A 2 27.22 -7.75 5.53
CA LYS A 2 26.41 -7.07 4.51
C LYS A 2 25.98 -5.73 5.08
N GLU A 3 26.23 -4.66 4.34
CA GLU A 3 25.74 -3.34 4.70
C GLU A 3 24.21 -3.38 4.69
N ILE A 4 23.61 -3.15 5.85
CA ILE A 4 22.17 -3.09 6.01
C ILE A 4 21.71 -1.77 5.40
N THR A 5 20.66 -1.77 4.60
CA THR A 5 20.10 -0.56 4.00
C THR A 5 18.64 -0.39 4.43
N LEU A 6 18.11 0.84 4.31
CA LEU A 6 16.78 1.19 4.80
C LEU A 6 15.67 0.32 4.20
N LYS A 7 15.66 0.12 2.88
CA LYS A 7 14.58 -0.64 2.20
C LYS A 7 14.45 -2.08 2.70
N PRO A 8 15.52 -2.90 2.74
CA PRO A 8 15.47 -4.22 3.36
C PRO A 8 15.01 -4.22 4.83
N LEU A 9 15.37 -3.20 5.62
CA LEU A 9 14.86 -3.07 6.99
C LEU A 9 13.36 -2.80 7.05
N LEU A 10 12.81 -2.04 6.11
CA LEU A 10 11.37 -1.78 6.03
C LEU A 10 10.58 -3.02 5.55
N GLU A 11 11.15 -3.82 4.65
CA GLU A 11 10.59 -5.12 4.28
C GLU A 11 10.55 -6.08 5.48
N LYS A 12 11.63 -6.13 6.26
CA LYS A 12 11.71 -6.87 7.51
C LYS A 12 10.70 -6.36 8.56
N ALA A 13 10.53 -5.05 8.67
CA ALA A 13 9.53 -4.43 9.54
C ALA A 13 8.11 -4.89 9.20
N ARG A 14 7.79 -5.08 7.91
CA ARG A 14 6.52 -5.69 7.49
C ARG A 14 6.29 -7.06 8.13
N GLU A 15 7.28 -7.96 8.02
CA GLU A 15 7.19 -9.31 8.56
C GLU A 15 7.10 -9.30 10.09
N PHE A 16 7.84 -8.40 10.73
CA PHE A 16 7.80 -8.21 12.17
C PHE A 16 6.42 -7.73 12.64
N PHE A 17 5.85 -6.70 12.01
CA PHE A 17 4.51 -6.21 12.34
C PHE A 17 3.42 -7.27 12.11
N PHE A 18 3.58 -8.09 11.07
CA PHE A 18 2.67 -9.20 10.81
C PHE A 18 2.67 -10.24 11.93
N LYS A 19 3.85 -10.59 12.47
CA LYS A 19 3.99 -11.62 13.51
C LYS A 19 3.66 -11.12 14.91
N SER A 20 4.13 -9.92 15.25
CA SER A 20 4.11 -9.40 16.62
C SER A 20 2.96 -8.41 16.89
N GLY A 21 2.29 -7.92 15.83
CA GLY A 21 1.34 -6.82 15.91
C GLY A 21 2.04 -5.47 16.13
N VAL A 22 1.44 -4.38 15.66
CA VAL A 22 2.13 -3.07 15.71
C VAL A 22 2.13 -2.45 17.12
N GLU A 23 1.16 -2.81 17.96
CA GLU A 23 1.02 -2.30 19.32
C GLU A 23 2.22 -2.70 20.21
N ASN A 24 2.67 -3.95 20.08
CA ASN A 24 3.67 -4.54 20.98
C ASN A 24 5.11 -4.48 20.47
N VAL A 25 5.38 -3.84 19.33
CA VAL A 25 6.76 -3.73 18.80
C VAL A 25 7.67 -3.11 19.84
N SER A 26 8.66 -3.87 20.30
CA SER A 26 9.84 -3.39 21.00
C SER A 26 10.99 -3.19 20.01
N ILE A 27 11.77 -2.11 20.17
CA ILE A 27 12.99 -1.88 19.38
C ILE A 27 13.98 -3.03 19.64
N GLU A 28 14.11 -3.45 20.90
CA GLU A 28 14.99 -4.55 21.30
C GLU A 28 14.59 -5.86 20.61
N GLU A 29 13.29 -6.18 20.58
CA GLU A 29 12.78 -7.38 19.90
C GLU A 29 12.95 -7.31 18.38
N PHE A 30 12.70 -6.14 17.78
CA PHE A 30 12.94 -5.93 16.37
C PHE A 30 14.42 -6.12 16.03
N CYS A 31 15.32 -5.49 16.80
CA CYS A 31 16.76 -5.64 16.68
C CYS A 31 17.21 -7.11 16.80
N ALA A 32 16.70 -7.82 17.82
CA ALA A 32 16.99 -9.23 18.03
C ALA A 32 16.49 -10.12 16.90
N ASN A 33 15.26 -9.88 16.41
CA ASN A 33 14.67 -10.65 15.30
C ASN A 33 15.44 -10.42 13.99
N GLU A 34 15.87 -9.19 13.73
CA GLU A 34 16.56 -8.83 12.50
C GLU A 34 18.07 -9.03 12.52
N GLY A 35 18.63 -9.35 13.68
CA GLY A 35 20.07 -9.56 13.89
C GLY A 35 20.87 -8.27 13.79
N ILE A 36 20.29 -7.15 14.24
CA ILE A 36 20.91 -5.82 14.23
C ILE A 36 21.02 -5.28 15.66
N THR A 37 21.93 -4.34 15.88
CA THR A 37 22.04 -3.61 17.15
C THR A 37 21.06 -2.43 17.20
N GLU A 38 20.75 -1.93 18.40
CA GLU A 38 20.01 -0.67 18.56
C GLU A 38 20.75 0.52 17.94
N GLU A 39 22.09 0.52 17.99
CA GLU A 39 22.90 1.55 17.33
C GLU A 39 22.67 1.56 15.80
N GLU A 40 22.60 0.37 15.18
CA GLU A 40 22.29 0.23 13.76
C GLU A 40 20.84 0.59 13.44
N PHE A 41 19.89 0.26 14.32
CA PHE A 41 18.50 0.71 14.20
C PHE A 41 18.43 2.24 14.18
N HIS A 42 19.11 2.90 15.12
CA HIS A 42 19.10 4.35 15.26
C HIS A 42 19.81 5.11 14.14
N LYS A 43 20.58 4.43 13.27
CA LYS A 43 21.06 5.03 12.01
C LYS A 43 19.92 5.33 11.04
N TYR A 44 18.83 4.57 11.11
CA TYR A 44 17.70 4.65 10.18
C TYR A 44 16.42 5.15 10.82
N PHE A 45 16.22 4.88 12.12
CA PHE A 45 14.97 5.15 12.80
C PHE A 45 15.20 5.88 14.13
N LYS A 46 14.57 7.04 14.29
CA LYS A 46 14.67 7.81 15.54
C LYS A 46 14.03 7.05 16.70
N ASP A 47 12.84 6.52 16.48
CA ASP A 47 12.03 5.82 17.45
C ASP A 47 11.01 4.91 16.73
N LYS A 48 10.14 4.24 17.50
CA LYS A 48 9.08 3.38 16.95
C LYS A 48 8.12 4.13 16.03
N LYS A 49 7.80 5.40 16.31
CA LYS A 49 6.89 6.19 15.47
C LYS A 49 7.54 6.47 14.12
N ASP A 50 8.83 6.80 14.10
CA ASP A 50 9.61 7.01 12.88
C ASP A 50 9.71 5.73 12.04
N LEU A 51 9.85 4.56 12.67
CA LEU A 51 9.78 3.27 11.96
C LEU A 51 8.42 3.07 11.26
N VAL A 52 7.31 3.35 11.96
CA VAL A 52 5.96 3.20 11.40
C VAL A 52 5.70 4.22 10.28
N ASP A 53 6.14 5.47 10.43
CA ASP A 53 6.01 6.52 9.40
C ASP A 53 6.78 6.13 8.13
N LYS A 54 8.05 5.75 8.26
CA LYS A 54 8.88 5.30 7.12
C LYS A 54 8.39 4.01 6.49
N PHE A 55 7.84 3.10 7.29
CA PHE A 55 7.19 1.89 6.77
C PHE A 55 6.01 2.26 5.88
N LEU A 56 5.07 3.08 6.35
CA LEU A 56 3.92 3.49 5.54
C LEU A 56 4.31 4.35 4.33
N GLU A 57 5.38 5.15 4.44
CA GLU A 57 6.01 5.83 3.31
C GLU A 57 6.49 4.87 2.23
N ASN A 58 7.30 3.88 2.61
CA ASN A 58 7.77 2.85 1.67
C ASN A 58 6.60 2.06 1.05
N GLU A 59 5.52 1.79 1.79
CA GLU A 59 4.31 1.18 1.21
C GLU A 59 3.71 2.00 0.08
N ARG A 60 3.68 3.33 0.22
CA ARG A 60 3.18 4.22 -0.85
C ARG A 60 4.15 4.27 -2.00
N GLU A 61 5.45 4.45 -1.75
CA GLU A 61 6.46 4.48 -2.80
C GLU A 61 6.46 3.19 -3.64
N CYS A 62 6.32 2.02 -2.99
CA CYS A 62 6.19 0.73 -3.68
C CYS A 62 4.94 0.62 -4.58
N PHE A 63 3.89 1.40 -4.29
CA PHE A 63 2.72 1.50 -5.16
C PHE A 63 2.94 2.52 -6.29
N GLU A 64 3.53 3.67 -5.97
CA GLU A 64 3.79 4.75 -6.92
C GLU A 64 4.76 4.32 -8.02
N ILE A 65 5.80 3.54 -7.66
CA ILE A 65 6.81 3.03 -8.61
C ILE A 65 6.22 2.18 -9.74
N ILE A 66 5.04 1.57 -9.54
CA ILE A 66 4.32 0.84 -10.60
C ILE A 66 4.06 1.76 -11.80
N PHE A 67 3.80 3.04 -11.54
CA PHE A 67 3.50 4.02 -12.59
C PHE A 67 4.77 4.64 -13.20
N ASP A 68 5.93 4.42 -12.60
CA ASP A 68 7.22 4.87 -13.12
C ASP A 68 7.91 3.77 -13.95
N GLU A 69 7.65 2.51 -13.63
CA GLU A 69 8.23 1.35 -14.34
C GLU A 69 7.54 1.02 -15.67
N TYR A 70 6.33 1.54 -15.88
CA TYR A 70 5.50 1.21 -17.04
C TYR A 70 5.24 2.45 -17.88
N ASP A 71 5.46 2.31 -19.19
CA ASP A 71 4.95 3.25 -20.17
C ASP A 71 3.54 2.82 -20.61
N PHE A 72 2.56 3.67 -20.33
CA PHE A 72 1.16 3.44 -20.68
C PHE A 72 0.73 4.19 -21.95
N GLU A 73 1.67 4.81 -22.66
CA GLU A 73 1.40 5.45 -23.94
C GLU A 73 0.83 4.44 -24.95
N GLY A 74 -0.16 4.87 -25.73
CA GLY A 74 -0.82 4.02 -26.73
C GLY A 74 -1.74 2.91 -26.19
N MET A 75 -1.68 2.56 -24.90
CA MET A 75 -2.54 1.51 -24.31
C MET A 75 -3.99 1.98 -24.16
N ASN A 76 -4.92 1.03 -24.07
CA ASN A 76 -6.31 1.33 -23.73
C ASN A 76 -6.54 1.38 -22.22
N ALA A 77 -7.58 2.09 -21.77
CA ALA A 77 -7.83 2.30 -20.34
C ALA A 77 -8.03 1.01 -19.54
N ILE A 78 -8.68 -0.01 -20.11
CA ILE A 78 -8.89 -1.31 -19.45
C ILE A 78 -7.56 -2.04 -19.29
N ASP A 79 -6.73 -2.11 -20.35
CA ASP A 79 -5.43 -2.79 -20.28
C ASP A 79 -4.53 -2.19 -19.19
N ILE A 80 -4.51 -0.85 -19.10
CA ILE A 80 -3.76 -0.14 -18.04
C ILE A 80 -4.26 -0.58 -16.66
N LEU A 81 -5.58 -0.61 -16.45
CA LEU A 81 -6.15 -1.00 -15.17
C LEU A 81 -5.81 -2.45 -14.81
N LEU A 82 -5.83 -3.36 -15.79
CA LEU A 82 -5.47 -4.78 -15.60
C LEU A 82 -3.99 -4.96 -15.28
N ILE A 83 -3.10 -4.25 -15.98
CA ILE A 83 -1.64 -4.29 -15.72
C ILE A 83 -1.36 -3.79 -14.30
N VAL A 84 -1.90 -2.64 -13.93
CA VAL A 84 -1.73 -2.09 -12.58
C VAL A 84 -2.28 -3.04 -11.52
N SER A 85 -3.46 -3.63 -11.75
CA SER A 85 -4.06 -4.59 -10.81
C SER A 85 -3.17 -5.81 -10.61
N LYS A 86 -2.63 -6.39 -11.69
CA LYS A 86 -1.69 -7.51 -11.62
C LYS A 86 -0.41 -7.18 -10.86
N GLU A 87 0.14 -5.99 -11.09
CA GLU A 87 1.35 -5.54 -10.39
C GLU A 87 1.10 -5.27 -8.91
N VAL A 88 -0.08 -4.75 -8.56
CA VAL A 88 -0.51 -4.63 -7.16
C VAL A 88 -0.64 -6.01 -6.52
N SER A 89 -1.31 -6.97 -7.18
CA SER A 89 -1.42 -8.35 -6.71
C SER A 89 -0.05 -8.97 -6.43
N LYS A 90 0.90 -8.79 -7.36
CA LYS A 90 2.26 -9.34 -7.27
C LYS A 90 3.07 -8.73 -6.12
N ARG A 91 3.09 -7.39 -6.03
CA ARG A 91 3.90 -6.66 -5.02
C ARG A 91 3.32 -6.78 -3.62
N PHE A 92 2.00 -6.83 -3.51
CA PHE A 92 1.31 -6.80 -2.22
C PHE A 92 0.71 -8.15 -1.80
N ARG A 93 1.14 -9.25 -2.44
CA ARG A 93 0.66 -10.61 -2.13
C ARG A 93 0.82 -11.01 -0.67
N SER A 94 1.91 -10.58 -0.04
CA SER A 94 2.24 -10.86 1.36
C SER A 94 1.73 -9.78 2.32
N VAL A 95 1.01 -8.77 1.83
CA VAL A 95 0.41 -7.76 2.71
C VAL A 95 -0.81 -8.35 3.37
N ASN A 96 -0.76 -8.41 4.71
CA ASN A 96 -1.95 -8.60 5.50
C ASN A 96 -2.61 -7.23 5.70
N PRO A 97 -3.84 -7.04 5.20
CA PRO A 97 -4.53 -5.77 5.35
C PRO A 97 -4.78 -5.39 6.82
N SER A 98 -4.75 -6.37 7.75
CA SER A 98 -4.88 -6.13 9.19
C SER A 98 -3.79 -5.22 9.77
N ILE A 99 -2.57 -5.21 9.22
CA ILE A 99 -1.47 -4.37 9.73
C ILE A 99 -1.83 -2.89 9.60
N THR A 100 -2.40 -2.50 8.46
CA THR A 100 -2.83 -1.11 8.22
C THR A 100 -3.98 -0.72 9.14
N TYR A 101 -4.89 -1.66 9.44
CA TYR A 101 -5.95 -1.47 10.41
C TYR A 101 -5.40 -1.29 11.83
N ASP A 102 -4.42 -2.09 12.24
CA ASP A 102 -3.79 -1.99 13.55
C ASP A 102 -3.02 -0.67 13.68
N ILE A 103 -2.29 -0.26 12.64
CA ILE A 103 -1.61 1.05 12.61
C ILE A 103 -2.61 2.19 12.73
N LYS A 104 -3.78 2.11 12.08
CA LYS A 104 -4.84 3.12 12.22
C LYS A 104 -5.29 3.27 13.68
N ASN A 105 -5.37 2.17 14.44
CA ASN A 105 -5.83 2.20 15.83
C ASN A 105 -4.73 2.68 16.79
N VAL A 106 -3.47 2.27 16.57
CA VAL A 106 -2.35 2.57 17.48
C VAL A 106 -1.67 3.92 17.15
N TYR A 107 -1.59 4.28 15.87
CA TYR A 107 -0.92 5.48 15.35
C TYR A 107 -1.85 6.28 14.41
N PRO A 108 -3.00 6.78 14.90
CA PRO A 108 -4.03 7.39 14.07
C PRO A 108 -3.52 8.60 13.26
N ASP A 109 -2.68 9.46 13.84
CA ASP A 109 -2.15 10.65 13.14
C ASP A 109 -1.20 10.30 12.00
N ILE A 110 -0.32 9.30 12.21
CA ILE A 110 0.61 8.80 11.20
C ILE A 110 -0.18 8.12 10.07
N TYR A 111 -1.18 7.30 10.45
CA TYR A 111 -2.08 6.69 9.48
C TYR A 111 -2.83 7.73 8.65
N LEU A 112 -3.40 8.76 9.29
CA LEU A 112 -4.16 9.83 8.61
C LEU A 112 -3.30 10.56 7.58
N LYS A 113 -2.08 10.98 7.96
CA LYS A 113 -1.10 11.59 7.05
C LYS A 113 -0.92 10.76 5.79
N HIS A 114 -0.69 9.45 5.94
CA HIS A 114 -0.36 8.59 4.80
C HIS A 114 -1.59 8.15 4.00
N ILE A 115 -2.75 7.96 4.63
CA ILE A 115 -3.96 7.55 3.92
C ILE A 115 -4.50 8.68 3.04
N GLU A 116 -4.36 9.94 3.46
CA GLU A 116 -4.74 11.10 2.65
C GLU A 116 -3.87 11.20 1.38
N THR A 117 -2.54 11.13 1.54
CA THR A 117 -1.63 11.12 0.37
C THR A 117 -1.93 9.95 -0.59
N LYS A 118 -2.16 8.74 -0.04
CA LYS A 118 -2.51 7.56 -0.86
C LYS A 118 -3.83 7.77 -1.61
N ARG A 119 -4.84 8.37 -0.97
CA ARG A 119 -6.14 8.66 -1.59
C ARG A 119 -5.99 9.63 -2.76
N ASP A 120 -5.25 10.72 -2.57
CA ASP A 120 -5.07 11.75 -3.60
C ASP A 120 -4.31 11.19 -4.81
N PHE A 121 -3.28 10.37 -4.58
CA PHE A 121 -2.55 9.70 -5.65
C PHE A 121 -3.45 8.75 -6.45
N ILE A 122 -4.17 7.84 -5.77
CA ILE A 122 -5.08 6.89 -6.44
C ILE A 122 -6.18 7.65 -7.18
N PHE A 123 -6.75 8.70 -6.59
CA PHE A 123 -7.75 9.55 -7.23
C PHE A 123 -7.24 10.10 -8.57
N GLY A 124 -6.04 10.67 -8.58
CA GLY A 124 -5.41 11.17 -9.80
C GLY A 124 -5.27 10.09 -10.87
N LYS A 125 -4.78 8.89 -10.51
CA LYS A 125 -4.59 7.78 -11.45
C LYS A 125 -5.92 7.25 -12.02
N ILE A 126 -6.94 7.08 -11.17
CA ILE A 126 -8.26 6.60 -11.61
C ILE A 126 -8.97 7.64 -12.45
N LYS A 127 -8.87 8.92 -12.10
CA LYS A 127 -9.40 10.03 -12.91
C LYS A 127 -8.81 9.99 -14.32
N ILE A 128 -7.48 9.94 -14.45
CA ILE A 128 -6.79 9.87 -15.75
C ILE A 128 -7.25 8.65 -16.55
N ASN A 129 -7.36 7.49 -15.90
CA ASN A 129 -7.83 6.27 -16.54
C ASN A 129 -9.28 6.38 -17.05
N LEU A 130 -10.18 6.97 -16.26
CA LEU A 130 -11.57 7.22 -16.63
C LEU A 130 -11.69 8.19 -17.80
N GLU A 131 -10.98 9.32 -17.76
CA GLU A 131 -10.94 10.31 -18.85
C GLU A 131 -10.44 9.67 -20.15
N LYS A 132 -9.37 8.87 -20.05
CA LYS A 132 -8.83 8.12 -21.19
C LYS A 132 -9.85 7.13 -21.75
N GLY A 133 -10.49 6.32 -20.91
CA GLY A 133 -11.48 5.34 -21.37
C GLY A 133 -12.73 5.98 -21.99
N ILE A 134 -13.15 7.16 -21.51
CA ILE A 134 -14.22 7.95 -22.14
C ILE A 134 -13.78 8.45 -23.53
N SER A 135 -12.58 9.04 -23.64
CA SER A 135 -12.07 9.52 -24.93
C SER A 135 -11.87 8.40 -25.97
N GLN A 136 -11.59 7.18 -25.51
CA GLN A 136 -11.46 5.99 -26.35
C GLN A 136 -12.81 5.34 -26.69
N GLY A 137 -13.92 5.83 -26.13
CA GLY A 137 -15.26 5.25 -26.32
C GLY A 137 -15.49 3.91 -25.61
N ILE A 138 -14.61 3.55 -24.67
CA ILE A 138 -14.66 2.30 -23.90
C ILE A 138 -15.52 2.46 -22.65
N TYR A 139 -15.44 3.62 -21.99
CA TYR A 139 -16.30 3.97 -20.86
C TYR A 139 -17.43 4.88 -21.32
N ARG A 140 -18.58 4.82 -20.64
CA ARG A 140 -19.72 5.68 -20.94
C ARG A 140 -19.35 7.15 -20.69
N ASN A 141 -19.78 8.03 -21.59
CA ASN A 141 -19.51 9.47 -21.53
C ASN A 141 -20.34 10.22 -20.47
N ASP A 142 -21.30 9.55 -19.83
CA ASP A 142 -22.18 10.10 -18.79
C ASP A 142 -21.71 9.77 -17.36
N VAL A 143 -20.57 9.08 -17.23
CA VAL A 143 -20.01 8.71 -15.94
C VAL A 143 -19.50 9.93 -15.19
N SER A 144 -19.95 10.10 -13.95
CA SER A 144 -19.35 11.04 -13.02
C SER A 144 -17.97 10.53 -12.58
N ILE A 145 -16.91 11.13 -13.13
CA ILE A 145 -15.52 10.76 -12.85
C ILE A 145 -15.21 10.91 -11.35
N GLU A 146 -15.64 12.02 -10.74
CA GLU A 146 -15.47 12.29 -9.32
C GLU A 146 -16.07 11.18 -8.44
N LEU A 147 -17.34 10.85 -8.69
CA LEU A 147 -18.07 9.85 -7.92
C LEU A 147 -17.45 8.46 -8.09
N MET A 148 -17.11 8.08 -9.33
CA MET A 148 -16.52 6.77 -9.62
C MET A 148 -15.13 6.63 -9.01
N ALA A 149 -14.27 7.64 -9.13
CA ALA A 149 -12.94 7.60 -8.55
C ALA A 149 -12.99 7.50 -7.01
N ARG A 150 -13.85 8.29 -6.35
CA ARG A 150 -14.03 8.20 -4.89
C ARG A 150 -14.65 6.87 -4.45
N GLY A 151 -15.63 6.36 -5.20
CA GLY A 151 -16.23 5.05 -4.94
C GLY A 151 -15.22 3.91 -5.05
N TYR A 152 -14.37 3.94 -6.08
CA TYR A 152 -13.29 2.99 -6.27
C TYR A 152 -12.29 3.03 -5.11
N ILE A 153 -11.86 4.22 -4.69
CA ILE A 153 -10.98 4.39 -3.53
C ILE A 153 -11.64 3.85 -2.26
N SER A 154 -12.92 4.15 -2.02
CA SER A 154 -13.64 3.61 -0.86
C SER A 154 -13.57 2.09 -0.83
N LYS A 155 -13.84 1.44 -1.96
CA LYS A 155 -13.75 -0.02 -2.08
C LYS A 155 -12.35 -0.54 -1.84
N LEU A 156 -11.32 0.14 -2.34
CA LEU A 156 -9.93 -0.19 -2.05
C LEU A 156 -9.52 0.01 -0.59
N LEU A 157 -10.23 0.82 0.18
CA LEU A 157 -9.96 0.98 1.60
C LEU A 157 -10.72 -0.04 2.44
N ASP A 158 -11.92 -0.43 2.02
CA ASP A 158 -12.73 -1.46 2.68
C ASP A 158 -11.96 -2.79 2.79
N ILE A 159 -11.09 -3.12 1.83
CA ILE A 159 -10.27 -4.35 1.85
C ILE A 159 -9.27 -4.40 3.02
N HIS A 160 -8.95 -3.24 3.60
CA HIS A 160 -8.06 -3.13 4.75
C HIS A 160 -8.79 -3.22 6.09
N ASP A 161 -10.12 -3.20 6.09
CA ASP A 161 -10.91 -3.34 7.30
C ASP A 161 -11.39 -4.79 7.45
N PRO A 162 -10.94 -5.54 8.49
CA PRO A 162 -11.36 -6.92 8.70
C PRO A 162 -12.85 -7.09 9.00
N ASN A 163 -13.60 -6.01 9.27
CA ASN A 163 -15.05 -6.04 9.39
C ASN A 163 -15.76 -6.05 8.02
N HIS A 164 -15.08 -5.57 6.98
CA HIS A 164 -15.61 -5.46 5.62
C HIS A 164 -14.99 -6.50 4.68
N PHE A 165 -13.74 -6.88 4.93
CA PHE A 165 -13.01 -7.90 4.19
C PHE A 165 -12.94 -9.19 5.00
N MET A 166 -13.10 -10.34 4.34
CA MET A 166 -12.99 -11.66 4.97
C MET A 166 -11.61 -12.26 4.72
N PRO A 167 -10.56 -11.90 5.50
CA PRO A 167 -9.20 -12.36 5.24
C PRO A 167 -9.04 -13.88 5.40
N GLN A 168 -9.99 -14.56 6.03
CA GLN A 168 -10.01 -16.03 6.14
C GLN A 168 -10.48 -16.73 4.86
N ALA A 169 -11.21 -16.02 3.98
CA ALA A 169 -11.75 -16.56 2.73
C ALA A 169 -10.99 -16.03 1.51
N PHE A 170 -10.53 -14.79 1.55
CA PHE A 170 -9.91 -14.11 0.40
C PHE A 170 -8.59 -13.47 0.82
N SER A 171 -7.57 -13.58 -0.05
CA SER A 171 -6.33 -12.83 0.12
C SER A 171 -6.42 -11.47 -0.56
N PHE A 172 -5.60 -10.51 -0.14
CA PHE A 172 -5.50 -9.20 -0.79
C PHE A 172 -5.21 -9.35 -2.30
N ALA A 173 -4.24 -10.20 -2.65
CA ALA A 173 -3.89 -10.47 -4.05
C ALA A 173 -5.06 -11.03 -4.88
N MET A 174 -5.88 -11.91 -4.30
CA MET A 174 -6.99 -12.54 -5.02
C MET A 174 -8.00 -11.53 -5.55
N LEU A 175 -8.21 -10.41 -4.84
CA LEU A 175 -9.09 -9.34 -5.31
C LEU A 175 -8.59 -8.67 -6.60
N PHE A 176 -7.28 -8.55 -6.74
CA PHE A 176 -6.67 -7.93 -7.91
C PHE A 176 -6.42 -8.92 -9.05
N ASP A 177 -6.35 -10.22 -8.76
CA ASP A 177 -6.22 -11.28 -9.78
C ASP A 177 -7.51 -11.52 -10.58
N ILE A 178 -8.67 -11.13 -10.04
CA ILE A 178 -10.00 -11.34 -10.66
C ILE A 178 -10.60 -10.08 -11.30
N MET A 179 -9.92 -8.93 -11.20
CA MET A 179 -10.33 -7.68 -11.84
C MET A 179 -9.98 -7.65 -13.33
#